data_AF-A0A7W1P447-F1
#
_entry.id   AF-A0A7W1P447-F1
#
_cell.length_a   1.000
_cell.length_b   1.000
_cell.length_c   1.000
_cell.angle_alpha   90.00
_cell.angle_beta   90.00
_cell.angle_gamma   90.00
#
_symmetry.space_group_name_H-M   'P 1'
#
loop_
_entity.id
_entity.type
_entity.pdbx_description
1 polymer ?
#
loop_
_entity_poly.entity_id
_entity_poly.type
_entity_poly.pdbx_seq_one_letter_code
_entity_poly.pdbx_strand_id
1 'polypeptide(L)'
;MMVLLVTLTCLAAVLLLVVVAVNLIRINTALGMIGGKPFSWLAKIRFGLRAIETETGQLAPLVTNLNTGLGALDGGLRQVETDLRAAVTSLKRGQS
;
A
#
# COMPACT_ATOMS: atom_id res chain seq x y z
N MET A 1 59.29 -25.60 -18.58
CA MET A 1 58.47 -25.52 -17.34
C MET A 1 57.95 -24.11 -17.09
N MET A 2 58.79 -23.07 -17.08
CA MET A 2 58.34 -21.68 -16.85
C MET A 2 57.30 -21.18 -17.87
N VAL A 3 57.54 -21.36 -19.18
CA VAL A 3 56.60 -20.91 -20.24
C VAL A 3 55.21 -21.53 -20.08
N LEU A 4 55.14 -22.84 -19.78
CA LEU A 4 53.88 -23.55 -19.54
C LEU A 4 53.09 -22.90 -18.38
N LEU A 5 53.76 -22.67 -17.24
CA LEU A 5 53.12 -22.08 -16.06
C LEU A 5 52.62 -20.65 -16.35
N VAL A 6 53.40 -19.85 -17.06
CA VAL A 6 53.01 -18.49 -17.48
C VAL A 6 51.81 -18.52 -18.42
N THR A 7 51.78 -19.43 -19.39
CA THR A 7 50.61 -19.58 -20.28
C THR A 7 49.37 -20.03 -19.51
N LEU A 8 49.53 -20.92 -18.53
CA LEU A 8 48.42 -21.42 -17.73
C LEU A 8 47.85 -20.34 -16.81
N THR A 9 48.70 -19.53 -16.16
CA THR A 9 48.24 -18.43 -15.31
C THR A 9 47.60 -17.31 -16.12
N CYS A 10 48.14 -17.01 -17.30
CA CYS A 10 47.50 -16.08 -18.23
C CYS A 10 46.11 -16.58 -18.66
N LEU A 11 46.00 -17.85 -19.02
CA LEU A 11 44.71 -18.47 -19.36
C LEU A 11 43.71 -18.41 -18.20
N ALA A 12 44.17 -18.73 -16.98
CA ALA A 12 43.33 -18.66 -15.78
C ALA A 12 42.83 -17.24 -15.49
N ALA A 13 43.68 -16.23 -15.65
CA ALA A 13 43.29 -14.83 -15.49
C ALA A 13 42.24 -14.41 -16.53
N VAL A 14 42.40 -14.82 -17.79
CA VAL A 14 41.41 -14.56 -18.85
C VAL A 14 40.08 -15.24 -18.52
N LEU A 15 40.09 -16.50 -18.09
CA LEU A 15 38.87 -17.20 -17.69
C LEU A 15 38.16 -16.50 -16.52
N LEU A 16 38.91 -16.05 -15.52
CA LEU A 16 38.35 -15.28 -14.41
C LEU A 16 37.69 -13.99 -14.92
N LEU A 17 38.35 -13.23 -15.80
CA LEU A 17 37.78 -12.01 -16.38
C LEU A 17 36.49 -12.30 -17.16
N VAL A 18 36.44 -13.38 -17.93
CA VAL A 18 35.22 -13.80 -18.64
C VAL A 18 34.09 -14.11 -17.66
N VAL A 19 34.37 -14.87 -16.59
CA VAL A 19 33.38 -15.20 -15.55
C VAL A 19 32.84 -13.93 -14.89
N VAL A 20 33.72 -12.99 -14.54
CA VAL A 20 33.32 -11.71 -13.94
C VAL A 20 32.46 -10.91 -14.91
N ALA A 21 32.88 -10.76 -16.17
CA ALA A 21 32.14 -10.02 -17.18
C ALA A 21 30.73 -10.60 -17.40
N VAL A 22 30.59 -11.92 -17.52
CA VAL A 22 29.29 -12.58 -17.67
C VAL A 22 28.39 -12.31 -16.46
N ASN A 23 28.91 -12.42 -15.24
CA ASN A 23 28.12 -12.16 -14.04
C ASN A 23 27.67 -10.69 -13.94
N LEU A 24 28.55 -9.74 -14.29
CA LEU A 24 28.18 -8.32 -14.32
C LEU A 24 27.06 -8.03 -15.32
N ILE A 25 27.11 -8.64 -16.51
CA ILE A 25 26.04 -8.50 -17.51
C ILE A 25 24.71 -9.04 -16.96
N ARG A 26 24.74 -10.20 -16.29
CA ARG A 26 23.54 -10.80 -15.69
C ARG A 26 22.96 -9.93 -14.58
N ILE A 27 23.81 -9.41 -13.69
CA ILE A 27 23.41 -8.51 -12.60
C ILE A 27 22.80 -7.22 -13.17
N ASN A 28 23.47 -6.58 -14.12
CA ASN A 28 22.97 -5.35 -14.75
C ASN A 28 21.60 -5.55 -15.41
N THR A 29 21.41 -6.69 -16.09
CA THR A 29 20.14 -7.05 -16.71
C THR A 29 19.04 -7.23 -15.65
N ALA A 30 19.33 -7.94 -14.56
CA ALA A 30 18.39 -8.13 -13.46
C ALA A 30 18.02 -6.80 -12.78
N LEU A 31 19.01 -5.95 -12.49
CA LEU A 31 18.78 -4.63 -11.91
C LEU A 31 17.91 -3.75 -12.81
N GLY A 32 18.09 -3.81 -14.14
CA GLY A 32 17.26 -3.08 -15.10
C GLY A 32 15.80 -3.55 -15.17
N MET A 33 15.51 -4.79 -14.77
CA MET A 33 14.13 -5.30 -14.64
C MET A 33 13.50 -4.87 -13.30
N ILE A 34 14.30 -4.79 -12.24
CA ILE A 34 13.86 -4.36 -10.92
C ILE A 34 13.59 -2.85 -10.91
N GLY A 35 14.56 -2.04 -11.34
CA GLY A 35 14.57 -0.59 -11.18
C GLY A 35 15.16 0.15 -12.39
N GLY A 36 15.05 1.49 -12.37
CA GLY A 36 15.68 2.38 -13.36
C GLY A 36 14.96 2.50 -14.71
N LYS A 37 13.88 1.75 -14.94
CA LYS A 37 13.03 1.86 -16.15
C LYS A 37 11.58 2.14 -15.78
N PRO A 38 10.82 2.86 -16.62
CA PRO A 38 9.41 3.17 -16.35
C PRO A 38 8.51 1.93 -16.26
N PHE A 39 8.92 0.82 -16.86
CA PHE A 39 8.18 -0.45 -16.85
C PHE A 39 8.77 -1.50 -15.89
N SER A 40 9.72 -1.12 -15.04
CA SER A 40 10.36 -2.01 -14.07
C SER A 40 9.39 -2.44 -12.97
N TRP A 41 9.74 -3.49 -12.22
CA TRP A 41 8.89 -3.97 -11.12
C TRP A 41 8.67 -2.89 -10.05
N LEU A 42 9.70 -2.15 -9.68
CA LEU A 42 9.58 -1.06 -8.69
C LEU A 42 8.67 0.06 -9.19
N ALA A 43 8.66 0.34 -10.49
CA ALA A 43 7.74 1.31 -11.07
C ALA A 43 6.29 0.84 -10.94
N LYS A 44 6.01 -0.44 -11.25
CA LYS A 44 4.68 -1.04 -11.07
C LYS A 44 4.23 -1.02 -9.60
N ILE A 45 5.11 -1.39 -8.68
CA ILE A 45 4.83 -1.35 -7.23
C ILE A 45 4.49 0.07 -6.80
N ARG A 46 5.27 1.07 -7.24
CA ARG A 46 4.99 2.49 -6.92
C ARG A 46 3.62 2.93 -7.42
N PHE A 47 3.24 2.56 -8.65
CA PHE A 47 1.91 2.87 -9.18
C PHE A 47 0.80 2.20 -8.37
N GLY A 48 0.94 0.90 -8.06
CA GLY A 48 -0.02 0.18 -7.23
C GLY A 48 -0.15 0.77 -5.83
N LEU A 49 0.97 1.12 -5.19
CA LEU A 49 0.99 1.74 -3.86
C LEU A 49 0.30 3.12 -3.87
N ARG A 50 0.52 3.93 -4.92
CA ARG A 50 -0.16 5.21 -5.07
C ARG A 50 -1.67 5.06 -5.24
N ALA A 51 -2.12 4.04 -5.96
CA ALA A 51 -3.55 3.74 -6.09
C ALA A 51 -4.15 3.37 -4.72
N ILE A 52 -3.49 2.47 -3.98
CA ILE A 52 -3.90 2.09 -2.61
C ILE A 52 -3.95 3.32 -1.70
N GLU A 53 -2.92 4.17 -1.72
CA GLU A 53 -2.87 5.39 -0.90
C GLU A 53 -4.00 6.36 -1.26
N THR A 54 -4.32 6.50 -2.54
CA THR A 54 -5.42 7.36 -3.02
C THR A 54 -6.78 6.84 -2.54
N GLU A 55 -7.03 5.54 -2.64
CA GLU A 55 -8.28 4.91 -2.23
C GLU A 55 -8.41 4.88 -0.69
N THR A 56 -7.35 4.50 0.02
CA THR A 56 -7.36 4.40 1.48
C THR A 56 -7.34 5.76 2.16
N GLY A 57 -6.79 6.80 1.52
CA GLY A 57 -6.84 8.17 2.02
C GLY A 57 -8.26 8.71 2.20
N GLN A 58 -9.25 8.15 1.50
CA GLN A 58 -10.66 8.50 1.64
C GLN A 58 -11.34 7.86 2.86
N LEU A 59 -10.74 6.83 3.48
CA LEU A 59 -11.36 6.12 4.60
C LEU A 59 -11.49 6.98 5.85
N ALA A 60 -10.46 7.76 6.19
CA ALA A 60 -10.47 8.62 7.37
C ALA A 60 -11.65 9.63 7.36
N PRO A 61 -11.84 10.47 6.33
CA PRO A 61 -12.98 11.38 6.29
C PRO A 61 -14.33 10.64 6.23
N LEU A 62 -14.40 9.48 5.55
CA LEU A 62 -15.62 8.69 5.49
C LEU A 62 -16.05 8.19 6.89
N VAL A 63 -15.11 7.67 7.68
CA VAL A 63 -15.36 7.21 9.05
C VAL A 63 -15.75 8.39 9.95
N THR A 64 -15.10 9.55 9.82
CA THR A 64 -15.49 10.76 10.55
C THR A 64 -16.92 11.17 10.23
N ASN A 65 -17.28 11.26 8.94
CA ASN A 65 -18.62 11.63 8.51
C ASN A 65 -19.67 10.63 8.98
N LEU A 66 -19.36 9.33 8.93
CA LEU A 66 -20.25 8.28 9.39
C LEU A 66 -20.50 8.40 10.91
N ASN A 67 -19.46 8.62 11.71
CA ASN A 67 -19.61 8.83 13.15
C ASN A 67 -20.42 10.09 13.47
N THR A 68 -20.21 11.19 12.73
CA THR A 68 -21.02 12.40 12.87
C THR A 68 -22.49 12.14 12.55
N GLY A 69 -22.78 11.44 11.45
CA GLY A 69 -24.14 11.06 11.06
C GLY A 69 -24.82 10.15 12.09
N LEU A 70 -24.10 9.16 12.61
CA LEU A 70 -24.60 8.28 13.67
C LEU A 70 -24.85 9.05 14.98
N GLY A 71 -23.99 10.00 15.34
CA GLY A 71 -24.21 10.86 16.50
C GLY A 71 -25.44 11.75 16.36
N ALA A 72 -25.67 12.31 15.17
CA ALA A 72 -26.89 13.08 14.87
C ALA A 72 -28.14 12.19 14.93
N LEU A 73 -28.06 10.96 14.43
CA LEU A 73 -29.16 10.00 14.48
C LEU A 73 -29.51 9.60 15.93
N ASP A 74 -28.51 9.31 16.78
CA ASP A 74 -28.73 9.04 18.21
C ASP A 74 -29.44 10.21 18.90
N GLY A 75 -28.97 11.44 18.65
CA GLY A 75 -29.60 12.65 19.16
C GLY A 75 -31.07 12.78 18.74
N GLY A 76 -31.36 12.57 17.45
CA GLY A 76 -32.72 12.57 16.93
C GLY A 76 -33.63 11.51 17.56
N LEU A 77 -33.12 10.28 17.74
CA LEU A 77 -33.87 9.19 18.37
C LEU A 77 -34.21 9.49 19.84
N ARG A 78 -33.29 10.09 20.60
CA ARG A 78 -33.55 10.52 21.99
C ARG A 78 -34.60 11.63 22.07
N GLN A 79 -34.62 12.54 21.08
CA GLN A 79 -35.65 13.57 20.99
C GLN A 79 -37.02 12.93 20.73
N VAL A 80 -37.11 12.00 19.78
CA VAL A 80 -38.34 11.25 19.50
C VAL A 80 -38.82 10.49 20.74
N GLU A 81 -37.92 9.85 21.50
CA GLU A 81 -38.28 9.19 22.76
C GLU A 81 -38.89 10.18 23.76
N THR A 82 -38.28 11.35 23.90
CA THR A 82 -38.73 12.41 24.82
C THR A 82 -40.12 12.91 24.43
N ASP A 83 -40.33 13.20 23.15
CA ASP A 83 -41.61 13.68 22.61
C ASP A 83 -42.70 12.62 22.78
N LEU A 84 -42.37 11.34 22.53
CA LEU A 84 -43.32 10.24 22.69
C LEU A 84 -43.71 10.04 24.16
N ARG A 85 -42.75 10.13 25.09
CA ARG A 85 -43.04 10.10 26.54
C ARG A 85 -43.98 11.25 26.93
N ALA A 86 -43.71 12.46 26.45
CA ALA A 86 -44.55 13.63 26.74
C ALA A 86 -45.98 13.48 26.19
N ALA A 87 -46.11 12.94 24.97
CA ALA A 87 -47.41 12.65 24.36
C ALA A 87 -48.20 11.62 25.18
N VAL A 88 -47.56 10.51 25.59
CA VAL A 88 -48.19 9.47 26.44
C VAL A 88 -48.64 10.05 27.78
N THR A 89 -47.82 10.86 28.44
CA THR A 89 -48.21 11.49 29.71
C THR A 89 -49.40 12.43 29.54
N SER A 90 -49.44 13.18 28.43
CA SER A 90 -50.54 14.09 28.14
C SER A 90 -51.85 13.35 27.84
N LEU A 91 -51.79 12.23 27.11
CA LEU A 91 -52.94 11.36 26.87
C LEU A 91 -53.51 10.80 28.18
N LYS A 92 -52.63 10.31 29.07
CA LYS A 92 -53.04 9.80 30.40
C LYS A 92 -53.74 10.86 31.24
N ARG A 93 -53.28 12.12 31.18
CA ARG A 93 -53.91 13.24 31.89
C ARG A 93 -55.29 13.62 31.33
N GLY A 94 -55.49 13.51 30.01
CA GLY A 94 -56.79 13.84 29.38
C GLY A 94 -57.87 12.77 29.54
N GLN A 95 -57.53 11.56 30.00
CA GLN A 95 -58.47 10.48 30.28
C GLN A 95 -58.89 10.38 31.77
N SER A 96 -58.28 11.18 32.65
CA SER A 96 -58.61 11.27 34.08
C SER A 96 -59.49 12.48 34.36
#